data_AF-Q553M7-F1
#
_entry.id   AF-Q553M7-F1
#
_cell.length_a   1.000
_cell.length_b   1.000
_cell.length_c   1.000
_cell.angle_alpha   90.00
_cell.angle_beta   90.00
_cell.angle_gamma   90.00
#
_symmetry.space_group_name_H-M   'P 1'
#
loop_
_entity.id
_entity.type
_entity.pdbx_description
1 polymer ?
#
loop_
_entity_poly.entity_id
_entity_poly.type
_entity_poly.pdbx_seq_one_letter_code
_entity_poly.pdbx_strand_id
1 'polypeptide(L)'
;MFQKKAIVIDGKGHLLGRLASVVAKSLLSGQKIVVVRCEELNISGPLSRNKLKWADFLNLTMNTNHARGHRHGRSPSKIFWRAVRGMLPHKTPRGQAALDNMKVFEGVPAPYDKVKRVVVPSALRVVKLNTTRKYTVLSRLSQEVGWKYRAVVAKLEVQRKQRSSTYYRKAALVKAYRTQALKKFSA
;
A
#
# COMPACT_ATOMS: atom_id res chain seq x y z
N MET A 1 18.27 13.90 6.59
CA MET A 1 19.11 12.69 6.42
C MET A 1 18.35 11.66 5.59
N PHE A 2 18.83 11.31 4.40
CA PHE A 2 18.18 10.32 3.53
C PHE A 2 18.51 8.90 4.02
N GLN A 3 17.52 8.06 4.28
CA GLN A 3 17.78 6.69 4.70
C GLN A 3 18.20 5.87 3.48
N LYS A 4 19.38 5.23 3.55
CA LYS A 4 19.81 4.26 2.53
C LYS A 4 18.82 3.09 2.39
N LYS A 5 18.16 2.73 3.49
CA LYS A 5 17.21 1.61 3.56
C LYS A 5 15.81 2.08 3.19
N ALA A 6 15.10 1.27 2.40
CA ALA A 6 13.74 1.59 1.98
C ALA A 6 12.77 1.61 3.16
N ILE A 7 11.93 2.64 3.21
CA ILE A 7 10.84 2.77 4.18
C ILE A 7 9.69 1.89 3.70
N VAL A 8 9.33 0.89 4.50
CA VAL A 8 8.22 -0.02 4.17
C VAL A 8 6.95 0.47 4.86
N ILE A 9 5.98 0.92 4.08
CA ILE A 9 4.69 1.43 4.56
C ILE A 9 3.63 0.35 4.41
N ASP A 10 2.84 0.16 5.47
CA ASP A 10 1.64 -0.65 5.44
C ASP A 10 0.44 0.13 4.88
N GLY A 11 -0.07 -0.28 3.72
CA GLY A 11 -1.21 0.35 3.07
C GLY A 11 -2.55 0.12 3.76
N LYS A 12 -2.66 -0.86 4.68
CA LYS A 12 -3.94 -1.17 5.34
C LYS A 12 -4.50 0.04 6.05
N GLY A 13 -5.78 0.31 5.81
CA GLY A 13 -6.50 1.35 6.54
C GLY A 13 -6.13 2.78 6.16
N HIS A 14 -5.22 2.98 5.21
CA HIS A 14 -4.86 4.32 4.72
C HIS A 14 -5.81 4.78 3.61
N LEU A 15 -6.02 6.09 3.51
CA LEU A 15 -6.74 6.71 2.41
C LEU A 15 -5.80 6.87 1.20
N LEU A 16 -6.21 6.30 0.05
CA LEU A 16 -5.44 6.22 -1.20
C LEU A 16 -4.75 7.54 -1.55
N GLY A 17 -5.51 8.63 -1.69
CA GLY A 17 -4.98 9.92 -2.12
C GLY A 17 -4.09 10.59 -1.07
N ARG A 18 -4.44 10.48 0.23
CA ARG A 18 -3.64 11.07 1.31
C ARG A 18 -2.29 10.37 1.44
N LEU A 19 -2.29 9.04 1.38
CA LEU A 19 -1.04 8.29 1.39
C LEU A 19 -0.21 8.59 0.14
N ALA A 20 -0.84 8.65 -1.03
CA ALA A 20 -0.15 8.95 -2.28
C ALA A 20 0.57 10.31 -2.24
N SER A 21 -0.07 11.34 -1.66
CA SER A 21 0.53 12.67 -1.54
C SER A 21 1.77 12.69 -0.65
N VAL A 22 1.70 12.04 0.52
CA VAL A 22 2.85 11.93 1.44
C VAL A 22 3.99 11.15 0.77
N VAL A 23 3.66 10.02 0.13
CA VAL A 23 4.64 9.20 -0.58
C VAL A 23 5.29 9.99 -1.72
N ALA A 24 4.50 10.68 -2.56
CA ALA A 24 5.02 11.48 -3.67
C ALA A 24 6.03 12.54 -3.20
N LYS A 25 5.71 13.26 -2.11
CA LYS A 25 6.64 14.25 -1.56
C LYS A 25 7.93 13.61 -1.07
N SER A 26 7.84 12.49 -0.36
CA SER A 26 9.03 11.76 0.13
C SER A 26 9.89 11.19 -1.02
N LEU A 27 9.26 10.74 -2.12
CA LEU A 27 9.98 10.29 -3.32
C LEU A 27 10.74 11.42 -4.00
N LEU A 28 10.16 12.63 -4.08
CA LEU A 28 10.86 13.83 -4.61
C LEU A 28 12.01 14.30 -3.72
N SER A 29 11.94 13.97 -2.43
CA SER A 29 13.05 14.09 -1.49
C SER A 29 14.04 12.92 -1.59
N GLY A 30 13.96 12.04 -2.60
CA GLY A 30 14.93 10.96 -2.82
C GLY A 30 14.82 9.77 -1.85
N GLN A 31 13.77 9.68 -1.03
CA GLN A 31 13.56 8.50 -0.18
C GLN A 31 13.11 7.31 -1.02
N LYS A 32 13.60 6.11 -0.68
CA LYS A 32 13.12 4.85 -1.25
C LYS A 32 11.92 4.36 -0.44
N ILE A 33 10.77 4.19 -1.09
CA ILE A 33 9.52 3.81 -0.42
C ILE A 33 8.98 2.52 -1.01
N VAL A 34 8.55 1.62 -0.13
CA VAL A 34 7.86 0.40 -0.50
C VAL A 34 6.50 0.41 0.18
N VAL A 35 5.41 0.38 -0.57
CA VAL A 35 4.06 0.24 -0.02
C VAL A 35 3.58 -1.19 -0.22
N VAL A 36 3.16 -1.83 0.87
CA VAL A 36 2.65 -3.20 0.87
C VAL A 36 1.20 -3.24 1.33
N ARG A 37 0.49 -4.35 1.08
CA ARG A 37 -0.95 -4.49 1.32
C ARG A 37 -1.79 -3.40 0.61
N CYS A 38 -1.46 -3.10 -0.64
CA CYS A 38 -2.24 -2.13 -1.43
C CYS A 38 -3.72 -2.54 -1.59
N GLU A 39 -4.05 -3.83 -1.52
CA GLU A 39 -5.42 -4.34 -1.53
C GLU A 39 -6.25 -3.88 -0.33
N GLU A 40 -5.63 -3.58 0.81
CA GLU A 40 -6.29 -3.09 2.02
C GLU A 40 -6.30 -1.55 2.13
N LEU A 41 -5.91 -0.84 1.07
CA LEU A 41 -6.09 0.62 0.96
C LEU A 41 -7.56 0.98 0.86
N ASN A 42 -7.90 2.18 1.33
CA ASN A 42 -9.27 2.67 1.36
C ASN A 42 -9.44 3.92 0.52
N ILE A 43 -10.63 4.09 -0.04
CA ILE A 43 -11.09 5.32 -0.69
C ILE A 43 -12.33 5.78 0.06
N SER A 44 -12.45 7.08 0.32
CA SER A 44 -13.68 7.62 0.91
C SER A 44 -14.87 7.48 -0.05
N GLY A 45 -16.07 7.38 0.51
CA GLY A 45 -17.29 7.20 -0.26
C GLY A 45 -17.67 5.73 -0.49
N PRO A 46 -18.96 5.49 -0.82
CA PRO A 46 -19.49 4.15 -1.04
C PRO A 46 -18.93 3.50 -2.31
N LEU A 47 -19.03 2.17 -2.38
CA LEU A 47 -18.53 1.38 -3.51
C LEU A 47 -19.17 1.81 -4.83
N SER A 48 -20.47 2.12 -4.86
CA SER A 48 -21.18 2.56 -6.07
C SER A 48 -20.54 3.79 -6.70
N ARG A 49 -20.27 4.82 -5.89
CA ARG A 49 -19.61 6.06 -6.36
C ARG A 49 -18.20 5.79 -6.89
N ASN A 50 -17.41 5.01 -6.16
CA ASN A 50 -16.03 4.74 -6.57
C ASN A 50 -15.96 3.82 -7.80
N LYS A 51 -16.92 2.90 -7.95
CA LYS A 51 -17.06 2.07 -9.16
C LYS A 51 -17.42 2.92 -10.37
N LEU A 52 -18.37 3.86 -10.24
CA LEU A 52 -18.76 4.75 -11.34
C LEU A 52 -17.61 5.65 -11.80
N LYS A 53 -16.90 6.28 -10.85
CA LYS A 53 -15.68 7.05 -11.16
C LYS A 53 -14.63 6.23 -11.90
N TRP A 54 -14.48 4.96 -11.53
CA TRP A 54 -13.53 4.09 -12.21
C TRP A 54 -14.04 3.70 -13.60
N ALA A 55 -15.34 3.43 -13.76
CA ALA A 55 -15.97 3.15 -15.04
C ALA A 55 -15.77 4.29 -16.05
N ASP A 56 -15.92 5.55 -15.62
CA ASP A 56 -15.62 6.72 -16.46
C ASP A 56 -14.18 6.67 -16.97
N PHE A 57 -13.23 6.35 -16.09
CA PHE A 57 -11.83 6.19 -16.50
C PHE A 57 -11.63 5.03 -17.49
N LEU A 58 -12.43 3.97 -17.45
CA LEU A 58 -12.32 2.86 -18.41
C LEU A 58 -12.80 3.24 -19.81
N ASN A 59 -13.74 4.17 -19.90
CA ASN A 59 -14.28 4.64 -21.16
C ASN A 59 -13.27 5.56 -21.89
N LEU A 60 -12.26 6.09 -21.19
CA LEU A 60 -11.21 6.92 -21.78
C LEU A 60 -10.22 6.09 -22.61
N THR A 61 -10.60 5.76 -23.83
CA THR A 61 -9.77 5.02 -24.80
C THR A 61 -9.50 5.87 -26.05
N MET A 62 -8.44 5.55 -26.80
CA MET A 62 -8.12 6.21 -28.06
C MET A 62 -8.86 5.49 -29.20
N ASN A 63 -9.86 6.14 -29.80
CA ASN A 63 -10.72 5.56 -30.83
C ASN A 63 -9.98 4.99 -32.06
N THR A 64 -8.85 5.58 -32.46
CA THR A 64 -8.05 5.10 -33.60
C THR A 64 -7.26 3.83 -33.29
N ASN A 65 -6.66 3.75 -32.11
CA ASN A 65 -5.94 2.57 -31.65
C ASN A 65 -5.93 2.48 -30.13
N HIS A 66 -6.77 1.60 -29.59
CA HIS A 66 -6.90 1.38 -28.14
C HIS A 66 -5.58 1.02 -27.45
N ALA A 67 -4.61 0.44 -28.16
CA ALA A 67 -3.33 0.04 -27.56
C ALA A 67 -2.44 1.24 -27.18
N ARG A 68 -2.55 2.37 -27.90
CA ARG A 68 -1.78 3.60 -27.67
C ARG A 68 -2.41 4.55 -26.65
N GLY A 69 -3.68 4.33 -26.31
CA GLY A 69 -4.43 5.18 -25.38
C GLY A 69 -4.09 4.95 -23.90
N HIS A 70 -5.02 5.37 -23.04
CA HIS A 70 -4.87 5.17 -21.61
C HIS A 70 -4.79 3.69 -21.24
N ARG A 71 -3.91 3.38 -20.28
CA ARG A 71 -3.78 2.01 -19.74
C ARG A 71 -4.50 1.94 -18.40
N HIS A 72 -5.48 1.05 -18.30
CA HIS A 72 -6.31 0.88 -17.10
C HIS A 72 -5.77 -0.27 -16.22
N GLY A 73 -4.81 0.04 -15.35
CA GLY A 73 -4.31 -0.93 -14.37
C GLY A 73 -5.40 -1.34 -13.37
N ARG A 74 -5.73 -2.62 -13.29
CA ARG A 74 -6.83 -3.13 -12.44
C ARG A 74 -6.41 -3.53 -11.04
N SER A 75 -5.13 -3.83 -10.86
CA SER A 75 -4.61 -4.32 -9.60
C SER A 75 -4.51 -3.17 -8.58
N PRO A 76 -4.85 -3.39 -7.29
CA PRO A 76 -4.75 -2.37 -6.24
C PRO A 76 -3.40 -1.65 -6.22
N SER A 77 -2.31 -2.39 -6.42
CA SER A 77 -0.94 -1.86 -6.52
C SER A 77 -0.78 -0.87 -7.67
N LYS A 78 -1.29 -1.18 -8.87
CA LYS A 78 -1.22 -0.29 -10.04
C LYS A 78 -2.14 0.91 -9.92
N ILE A 79 -3.29 0.77 -9.27
CA ILE A 79 -4.17 1.91 -8.97
C ILE A 79 -3.44 2.91 -8.07
N PHE A 80 -2.82 2.43 -6.98
CA PHE A 80 -2.04 3.28 -6.09
C PHE A 80 -0.79 3.86 -6.78
N TRP A 81 -0.08 3.07 -7.59
CA TRP A 81 1.04 3.54 -8.39
C TRP A 81 0.64 4.69 -9.33
N ARG A 82 -0.51 4.57 -10.01
CA ARG A 82 -1.03 5.62 -10.89
C ARG A 82 -1.38 6.88 -10.11
N ALA A 83 -1.96 6.74 -8.92
CA ALA A 83 -2.27 7.88 -8.05
C ALA A 83 -0.99 8.65 -7.65
N VAL A 84 0.07 7.93 -7.26
CA VAL A 84 1.37 8.56 -6.95
C VAL A 84 2.02 9.16 -8.19
N ARG A 85 2.02 8.44 -9.33
CA ARG A 85 2.55 8.95 -10.61
C ARG A 85 1.89 10.26 -11.02
N GLY A 86 0.57 10.39 -10.83
CA GLY A 86 -0.17 11.61 -11.14
C GLY A 86 0.22 12.81 -10.26
N MET A 87 0.82 12.58 -9.10
CA MET A 87 1.34 13.61 -8.19
C MET A 87 2.83 13.91 -8.40
N LEU A 88 3.49 13.21 -9.34
CA LEU A 88 4.90 13.40 -9.67
C LEU A 88 5.05 14.00 -11.08
N PRO A 89 6.06 14.86 -11.34
CA PRO A 89 6.41 15.34 -12.67
C PRO A 89 7.11 14.24 -13.50
N HIS A 90 6.43 13.12 -13.70
CA HIS A 90 6.96 11.86 -14.23
C HIS A 90 7.46 11.91 -15.68
N LYS A 91 7.23 13.01 -16.40
CA LYS A 91 7.79 13.24 -17.74
C LYS A 91 9.23 13.78 -17.69
N THR A 92 9.69 14.23 -16.52
CA THR A 92 11.06 14.73 -16.32
C THR A 92 11.96 13.61 -15.81
N PRO A 93 13.29 13.66 -16.07
CA PRO A 93 14.23 12.67 -15.56
C PRO A 93 14.18 12.53 -14.03
N ARG A 94 14.07 13.67 -13.32
CA ARG A 94 13.92 13.68 -11.84
C ARG A 94 12.65 12.97 -11.39
N GLY A 95 11.53 13.22 -12.07
CA GLY A 95 10.26 12.59 -11.73
C GLY A 95 10.26 11.08 -12.02
N GLN A 96 10.92 10.66 -13.09
CA GLN A 96 11.10 9.25 -13.41
C GLN A 96 11.96 8.55 -12.35
N ALA A 97 13.11 9.15 -11.96
CA ALA A 97 13.97 8.63 -10.90
C ALA A 97 13.23 8.55 -9.54
N ALA A 98 12.39 9.54 -9.23
CA ALA A 98 11.54 9.51 -8.03
C ALA A 98 10.53 8.35 -8.07
N LEU A 99 9.96 8.07 -9.24
CA LEU A 99 9.02 6.98 -9.43
C LEU A 99 9.71 5.59 -9.35
N ASP A 100 10.95 5.47 -9.85
CA ASP A 100 11.74 4.24 -9.76
C ASP A 100 12.15 3.89 -8.31
N ASN A 101 12.25 4.90 -7.44
CA ASN A 101 12.45 4.72 -6.01
C ASN A 101 11.22 4.16 -5.26
N MET A 102 10.07 4.05 -5.91
CA MET A 102 8.85 3.49 -5.34
C MET A 102 8.62 2.05 -5.76
N LYS A 103 8.32 1.18 -4.80
CA LYS A 103 7.77 -0.16 -5.05
C LYS A 103 6.42 -0.33 -4.38
N VAL A 104 5.52 -1.06 -5.02
CA VAL A 104 4.14 -1.25 -4.56
C VAL A 104 3.71 -2.69 -4.75
N PHE A 105 3.09 -3.28 -3.73
CA PHE A 105 2.72 -4.68 -3.73
C PHE A 105 1.33 -4.92 -3.13
N GLU A 106 0.65 -5.92 -3.68
CA GLU A 106 -0.46 -6.58 -3.01
C GLU A 106 0.08 -7.63 -2.04
N GLY A 107 -0.55 -7.75 -0.87
CA GLY A 107 -0.03 -8.53 0.24
C GLY A 107 1.32 -8.01 0.74
N VAL A 108 2.04 -8.83 1.50
CA VAL A 108 3.43 -8.54 1.90
C VAL A 108 4.36 -9.65 1.43
N PRO A 109 4.95 -9.50 0.23
CA PRO A 109 5.90 -10.48 -0.28
C PRO A 109 7.24 -10.41 0.45
N ALA A 110 8.01 -11.50 0.39
CA ALA A 110 9.42 -11.48 0.76
C ALA A 110 10.19 -10.48 -0.15
N PRO A 111 11.15 -9.70 0.38
CA PRO A 111 11.73 -9.73 1.73
C PRO A 111 11.03 -8.81 2.76
N TYR A 112 9.89 -8.20 2.42
CA TYR A 112 9.24 -7.17 3.26
C TYR A 112 8.39 -7.76 4.41
N ASP A 113 8.12 -9.06 4.38
CA ASP A 113 7.33 -9.78 5.38
C ASP A 113 8.01 -9.84 6.76
N LYS A 114 9.34 -9.87 6.77
CA LYS A 114 10.19 -9.89 7.99
C LYS A 114 10.64 -8.49 8.45
N VAL A 115 10.29 -7.44 7.71
CA VAL A 115 10.70 -6.06 8.00
C VAL A 115 9.59 -5.33 8.75
N LYS A 116 9.97 -4.44 9.69
CA LYS A 116 9.02 -3.54 10.34
C LYS A 116 8.37 -2.64 9.29
N ARG A 117 7.04 -2.68 9.26
CA ARG A 117 6.24 -1.78 8.44
C ARG A 117 5.79 -0.59 9.29
N VAL A 118 5.87 0.59 8.72
CA VAL A 118 5.40 1.83 9.35
C VAL A 118 4.03 2.23 8.82
N VAL A 119 3.36 3.11 9.56
CA VAL A 119 2.09 3.73 9.17
C VAL A 119 2.31 5.23 9.00
N VAL A 120 1.44 5.87 8.24
CA VAL A 120 1.41 7.32 8.03
C VAL A 120 0.15 7.86 8.71
N PRO A 121 0.23 8.36 9.96
CA PRO A 121 -0.95 8.76 10.74
C PRO A 121 -1.82 9.81 10.04
N SER A 122 -1.19 10.75 9.32
CA SER A 122 -1.88 11.80 8.56
C SER A 122 -2.73 11.28 7.39
N ALA A 123 -2.56 10.00 7.01
CA ALA A 123 -3.29 9.34 5.94
C ALA A 123 -4.16 8.18 6.41
N LEU A 124 -4.17 7.84 7.71
CA LEU A 124 -5.04 6.80 8.25
C LEU A 124 -6.51 7.19 8.16
N ARG A 125 -7.34 6.29 7.60
CA ARG A 125 -8.79 6.49 7.48
C ARG A 125 -9.44 6.75 8.83
N VAL A 126 -9.05 5.99 9.87
CA VAL A 126 -9.64 6.14 11.22
C VAL A 126 -9.41 7.54 11.81
N VAL A 127 -8.33 8.21 11.42
CA VAL A 127 -8.01 9.57 11.87
C VAL A 127 -8.65 10.63 10.97
N LYS A 128 -8.80 10.35 9.67
CA LYS A 128 -9.17 11.36 8.67
C LYS A 128 -10.60 11.29 8.15
N LEU A 129 -11.35 10.24 8.49
CA LEU A 129 -12.71 10.05 8.05
C LEU A 129 -13.63 9.86 9.26
N ASN A 130 -14.76 10.58 9.28
CA ASN A 130 -15.78 10.40 10.30
C ASN A 130 -16.27 8.95 10.33
N THR A 131 -16.56 8.45 11.52
CA THR A 131 -16.94 7.06 11.79
C THR A 131 -18.17 6.60 11.01
N THR A 132 -19.14 7.50 10.78
CA THR A 132 -20.40 7.20 10.06
C THR A 132 -20.25 7.21 8.54
N ARG A 133 -19.12 7.63 7.98
CA ARG A 133 -18.96 7.77 6.53
C ARG A 133 -18.54 6.44 5.90
N LYS A 134 -19.31 6.03 4.88
CA LYS A 134 -18.99 4.87 4.04
C LYS A 134 -17.65 5.07 3.34
N TYR A 135 -16.88 3.99 3.22
CA TYR A 135 -15.63 3.92 2.50
C TYR A 135 -15.59 2.65 1.67
N THR A 136 -14.69 2.61 0.70
CA THR A 136 -14.48 1.47 -0.19
C THR A 136 -13.09 0.90 0.04
N VAL A 137 -12.99 -0.42 0.18
CA VAL A 137 -11.71 -1.12 0.22
C VAL A 137 -11.25 -1.39 -1.21
N LEU A 138 -9.99 -1.09 -1.51
CA LEU A 138 -9.45 -1.14 -2.86
C LEU A 138 -9.47 -2.56 -3.45
N SER A 139 -9.32 -3.60 -2.62
CA SER A 139 -9.50 -5.00 -3.00
C SER A 139 -10.86 -5.26 -3.65
N ARG A 140 -11.95 -4.72 -3.06
CA ARG A 140 -13.30 -4.92 -3.59
C ARG A 140 -13.50 -4.16 -4.89
N LEU A 141 -13.09 -2.89 -4.94
CA LEU A 141 -13.16 -2.10 -6.16
C LEU A 141 -12.37 -2.77 -7.29
N SER A 142 -11.15 -3.22 -7.01
CA SER A 142 -10.26 -3.85 -7.99
C SER A 142 -10.87 -5.12 -8.57
N GLN A 143 -11.50 -5.96 -7.74
CA GLN A 143 -12.19 -7.16 -8.22
C GLN A 143 -13.32 -6.81 -9.19
N GLU A 144 -14.17 -5.85 -8.84
CA GLU A 144 -15.30 -5.40 -9.67
C GLU A 144 -14.86 -4.85 -11.03
N VAL A 145 -13.64 -4.34 -11.12
CA VAL A 145 -13.09 -3.75 -12.36
C VAL A 145 -12.16 -4.72 -13.11
N GLY A 146 -12.08 -5.98 -12.69
CA GLY A 146 -11.40 -7.05 -13.44
C GLY A 146 -10.08 -7.57 -12.84
N TRP A 147 -9.75 -7.27 -11.58
CA TRP A 147 -8.58 -7.87 -10.93
C TRP A 147 -8.84 -9.32 -10.50
N LYS A 148 -8.14 -10.25 -11.14
CA LYS A 148 -8.35 -11.71 -11.00
C LYS A 148 -7.72 -12.32 -9.75
N TYR A 149 -6.70 -11.69 -9.15
CA TYR A 149 -5.85 -12.33 -8.13
C TYR A 149 -6.29 -12.10 -6.68
N ARG A 150 -7.50 -11.57 -6.45
CA ARG A 150 -8.01 -11.28 -5.09
C ARG A 150 -7.96 -12.52 -4.17
N ALA A 151 -8.44 -13.66 -4.66
CA ALA A 151 -8.48 -14.90 -3.88
C ALA A 151 -7.08 -15.45 -3.58
N VAL A 152 -6.17 -15.37 -4.57
CA VAL A 152 -4.77 -15.82 -4.43
C VAL A 152 -4.06 -15.00 -3.36
N VAL A 153 -4.15 -13.67 -3.43
CA VAL A 153 -3.53 -12.78 -2.43
C VAL A 153 -4.13 -13.00 -1.04
N ALA A 154 -5.45 -13.20 -0.94
CA ALA A 154 -6.11 -13.49 0.33
C ALA A 154 -5.58 -14.79 0.97
N LYS A 155 -5.44 -15.87 0.18
CA LYS A 155 -4.85 -17.15 0.64
C LYS A 155 -3.42 -16.97 1.15
N LEU A 156 -2.59 -16.26 0.39
CA LEU A 156 -1.18 -16.02 0.76
C LEU A 156 -1.06 -15.14 2.02
N GLU A 157 -1.91 -14.14 2.18
CA GLU A 157 -1.93 -13.31 3.39
C GLU A 157 -2.36 -14.09 4.63
N VAL A 158 -3.28 -15.06 4.52
CA VAL A 158 -3.62 -15.97 5.63
C VAL A 158 -2.39 -16.78 6.05
N GLN A 159 -1.70 -17.40 5.10
CA GLN A 159 -0.47 -18.16 5.37
C GLN A 159 0.62 -17.28 5.99
N ARG A 160 0.80 -16.05 5.48
CA ARG A 160 1.76 -15.09 6.04
C ARG A 160 1.40 -14.70 7.48
N LYS A 161 0.12 -14.46 7.78
CA LYS A 161 -0.35 -14.12 9.13
C LYS A 161 -0.12 -15.29 10.11
N GLN A 162 -0.33 -16.53 9.68
CA GLN A 162 -0.01 -17.72 10.49
C GLN A 162 1.48 -17.79 10.83
N ARG A 163 2.38 -17.67 9.84
CA ARG A 163 3.84 -17.61 10.06
C ARG A 163 4.26 -16.44 10.95
N SER A 164 3.61 -15.29 10.79
CA SER A 164 3.87 -14.12 11.62
C SER A 164 3.43 -14.32 13.08
N SER A 165 2.34 -15.06 13.31
CA SER A 165 1.85 -15.38 14.65
C SER A 165 2.81 -16.32 15.39
N THR A 166 3.30 -17.37 14.70
CA THR A 166 4.29 -18.28 15.29
C THR A 166 5.61 -17.57 15.60
N TYR A 167 6.08 -16.70 14.70
CA TYR A 167 7.24 -15.84 14.97
C TYR A 167 7.02 -14.93 16.18
N TYR A 168 5.88 -14.25 16.27
CA TYR A 168 5.58 -13.33 17.37
C TYR A 168 5.58 -14.04 18.73
N ARG A 169 4.96 -15.23 18.82
CA ARG A 169 4.96 -16.05 20.04
C ARG A 169 6.37 -16.40 20.48
N LYS A 170 7.22 -16.88 19.55
CA LYS A 170 8.64 -17.18 19.82
C LYS A 170 9.41 -15.94 20.27
N ALA A 171 9.25 -14.82 19.56
CA ALA A 171 9.92 -13.56 19.89
C ALA A 171 9.50 -13.01 21.27
N ALA A 172 8.22 -13.16 21.64
CA ALA A 172 7.72 -12.75 22.95
C ALA A 172 8.34 -13.58 24.08
N LEU A 173 8.45 -14.91 23.91
CA LEU A 173 9.12 -15.78 24.88
C LEU A 173 10.59 -15.41 25.06
N VAL A 174 11.33 -15.23 23.95
CA VAL A 174 12.74 -14.80 24.00
C VAL A 174 12.89 -13.45 24.72
N LYS A 175 11.97 -12.50 24.48
CA LYS A 175 11.97 -11.20 25.18
C LYS A 175 11.72 -11.35 26.68
N ALA A 176 10.81 -12.25 27.08
CA ALA A 176 10.52 -12.54 28.48
C ALA A 176 11.76 -13.14 29.18
N TYR A 177 12.39 -14.16 28.59
CA TYR A 177 13.61 -14.77 29.12
C TYR A 177 14.75 -13.76 29.24
N ARG A 178 14.92 -12.88 28.23
CA ARG A 178 15.93 -11.81 28.30
C ARG A 178 15.68 -10.86 29.46
N THR A 179 14.43 -10.46 29.68
CA THR A 179 14.05 -9.59 30.80
C THR A 179 14.34 -10.27 32.14
N GLN A 180 14.04 -11.57 32.26
CA GLN A 180 14.32 -12.34 33.46
C GLN A 180 15.83 -12.49 33.73
N ALA A 181 16.62 -12.75 32.69
CA ALA A 181 18.08 -12.84 32.81
C ALA A 181 18.71 -11.51 33.23
N LEU A 182 18.25 -10.39 32.66
CA LEU A 182 18.70 -9.05 33.06
C LEU A 182 18.39 -8.74 34.53
N LYS A 183 17.19 -9.09 35.01
CA LYS A 183 16.81 -8.93 36.43
C LYS A 183 17.70 -9.74 37.37
N LYS A 184 18.11 -10.94 36.97
CA LYS A 184 19.01 -11.81 37.76
C LYS A 184 20.44 -11.27 37.82
N PHE A 185 20.89 -10.51 36.82
CA PHE A 185 22.23 -9.92 36.82
C PHE A 185 22.30 -8.61 37.62
N SER A 186 21.18 -7.90 37.73
CA SER A 186 21.08 -6.64 38.50
C SER A 186 20.80 -6.84 39.99
N ALA A 187 20.49 -8.06 40.42
CA ALA A 187 20.26 -8.44 41.82
C ALA A 187 21.48 -9.15 42.36
#